data_AF-A0A516NWM9-F1
#
_entry.id   AF-A0A516NWM9-F1
#
_cell.length_a   1.000
_cell.length_b   1.000
_cell.length_c   1.000
_cell.angle_alpha   90.00
_cell.angle_beta   90.00
_cell.angle_gamma   90.00
#
_symmetry.space_group_name_H-M   'P 1'
#
loop_
_entity.id
_entity.type
_entity.pdbx_description
1 polymer ?
#
loop_
_entity_poly.entity_id
_entity_poly.type
_entity_poly.pdbx_seq_one_letter_code
_entity_poly.pdbx_strand_id
1 'polypeptide(L)'
;MTRGYHGGPDATVGESRCGTDTSATVTAADIEDAALTLTARVLLVAAAARTESRGCHTRSDHPEPRTEQRRSIGVRLGEDGRPQLLTDGWEEPTWSRTAVPTAAS
;
A
#
# COMPACT_ATOMS: atom_id res chain seq x y z
N MET A 1 31.29 7.69 -32.54
CA MET A 1 31.30 9.17 -32.71
C MET A 1 29.91 9.66 -32.33
N THR A 2 29.60 10.50 -31.36
CA THR A 2 30.34 11.18 -30.29
C THR A 2 29.28 11.56 -29.24
N ARG A 3 29.61 11.38 -27.97
CA ARG A 3 28.83 11.77 -26.80
C ARG A 3 28.60 13.29 -26.80
N GLY A 4 27.38 13.74 -26.51
CA GLY A 4 27.09 15.14 -26.19
C GLY A 4 26.49 15.23 -24.79
N TYR A 5 27.32 15.53 -23.80
CA TYR A 5 26.92 15.88 -22.45
C TYR A 5 27.10 17.41 -22.33
N HIS A 6 26.04 18.15 -22.03
CA HIS A 6 26.09 19.49 -21.46
C HIS A 6 25.28 19.37 -20.16
N GLY A 7 25.85 19.42 -18.95
CA GLY A 7 26.66 20.51 -18.40
C GLY A 7 25.72 21.52 -17.73
N GLY A 8 25.35 21.31 -16.45
CA GLY A 8 24.65 22.29 -15.62
C GLY A 8 25.60 23.37 -15.07
N PRO A 9 25.34 24.01 -13.91
CA PRO A 9 24.09 24.39 -13.24
C PRO A 9 23.94 25.94 -13.21
N ASP A 10 22.75 26.49 -13.50
CA ASP A 10 22.50 27.92 -13.23
C ASP A 10 21.54 28.12 -12.06
N ALA A 11 21.86 29.14 -11.31
CA ALA A 11 21.52 29.42 -9.93
C ALA A 11 20.02 29.44 -9.63
N THR A 12 19.73 28.88 -8.46
CA THR A 12 18.56 29.18 -7.64
C THR A 12 18.38 30.69 -7.49
N VAL A 13 17.43 31.28 -8.22
CA VAL A 13 16.77 32.50 -7.76
C VAL A 13 15.62 32.07 -6.86
N GLY A 14 15.84 32.23 -5.56
CA GLY A 14 14.81 32.02 -4.55
C GLY A 14 13.73 33.09 -4.67
N GLU A 15 12.62 32.74 -5.33
CA GLU A 15 11.37 33.47 -5.15
C GLU A 15 10.75 33.04 -3.81
N SER A 16 10.82 33.96 -2.84
CA SER A 16 10.00 33.90 -1.63
C SER A 16 8.53 33.98 -2.04
N ARG A 17 7.85 32.84 -2.05
CA ARG A 17 6.39 32.81 -2.17
C ARG A 17 5.82 33.04 -0.77
N CYS A 18 5.24 34.22 -0.57
CA CYS A 18 4.33 34.47 0.54
C CYS A 18 3.27 33.37 0.53
N GLY A 19 3.18 32.61 1.62
CA GLY A 19 2.32 31.45 1.72
C GLY A 19 0.85 31.85 1.61
N THR A 20 0.25 31.56 0.46
CA THR A 20 -1.18 31.27 0.41
C THR A 20 -1.33 29.79 0.72
N ASP A 21 -1.96 29.51 1.87
CA ASP A 21 -2.36 28.17 2.29
C ASP A 21 -3.46 27.66 1.34
N THR A 22 -3.03 27.21 0.16
CA THR A 22 -3.90 26.53 -0.78
C THR A 22 -3.98 25.10 -0.30
N SER A 23 -5.05 24.78 0.44
CA SER A 23 -5.41 23.39 0.73
C SER A 23 -5.44 22.64 -0.61
N ALA A 24 -4.43 21.80 -0.84
CA ALA A 24 -4.31 21.07 -2.08
C ALA A 24 -5.55 20.18 -2.24
N THR A 25 -6.23 20.31 -3.36
CA THR A 25 -7.36 19.43 -3.68
C THR A 25 -6.82 18.02 -3.89
N VAL A 26 -7.19 17.09 -3.01
CA VAL A 26 -6.89 15.66 -3.20
C VAL A 26 -7.58 15.17 -4.47
N THR A 27 -6.80 14.60 -5.38
CA THR A 27 -7.32 14.03 -6.63
C THR A 27 -7.63 12.54 -6.47
N ALA A 28 -8.36 11.96 -7.42
CA ALA A 28 -8.59 10.51 -7.46
C ALA A 28 -7.27 9.73 -7.53
N ALA A 29 -6.30 10.22 -8.30
CA ALA A 29 -4.99 9.60 -8.42
C ALA A 29 -4.24 9.57 -7.07
N ASP A 30 -4.32 10.64 -6.28
CA ASP A 30 -3.68 10.66 -4.95
C ASP A 30 -4.29 9.60 -4.01
N ILE A 31 -5.62 9.39 -4.09
CA ILE A 31 -6.33 8.38 -3.30
C ILE A 31 -5.93 6.97 -3.76
N GLU A 32 -5.88 6.74 -5.07
CA GLU A 32 -5.46 5.48 -5.67
C GLU A 32 -4.01 5.13 -5.28
N ASP A 33 -3.10 6.08 -5.36
CA ASP A 33 -1.70 5.90 -4.97
C ASP A 33 -1.57 5.56 -3.47
N ALA A 34 -2.33 6.25 -2.62
CA ALA A 34 -2.38 5.94 -1.19
C ALA A 34 -2.94 4.53 -0.92
N ALA A 35 -4.01 4.14 -1.61
CA ALA A 35 -4.64 2.83 -1.48
C ALA A 35 -3.73 1.69 -1.98
N LEU A 36 -3.06 1.87 -3.12
CA LEU A 36 -2.12 0.91 -3.67
C LEU A 36 -0.87 0.79 -2.80
N THR A 37 -0.37 1.91 -2.27
CA THR A 37 0.74 1.92 -1.32
C THR A 37 0.38 1.15 -0.05
N LEU A 38 -0.83 1.35 0.49
CA LEU A 38 -1.30 0.61 1.65
C LEU A 38 -1.41 -0.89 1.35
N THR A 39 -2.00 -1.23 0.21
CA THR A 39 -2.17 -2.62 -0.24
C THR A 39 -0.80 -3.31 -0.38
N ALA A 40 0.19 -2.66 -0.97
CA ALA A 40 1.54 -3.19 -1.07
C ALA A 40 2.15 -3.50 0.31
N ARG A 41 1.96 -2.62 1.30
CA ARG A 41 2.42 -2.86 2.67
C ARG A 41 1.71 -4.04 3.33
N VAL A 42 0.40 -4.16 3.15
CA VAL A 42 -0.40 -5.29 3.65
C VAL A 42 0.12 -6.61 3.07
N LEU A 43 0.38 -6.65 1.76
CA LEU A 43 0.92 -7.83 1.09
C LEU A 43 2.30 -8.22 1.64
N LEU A 44 3.18 -7.25 1.88
CA LEU A 44 4.50 -7.50 2.45
C LEU A 44 4.41 -8.08 3.87
N VAL A 45 3.54 -7.54 4.73
CA VAL A 45 3.33 -8.06 6.10
C VAL A 45 2.80 -9.50 6.04
N ALA A 46 1.82 -9.78 5.18
CA ALA A 46 1.27 -11.11 5.03
C ALA A 46 2.30 -12.12 4.48
N ALA A 47 3.06 -11.73 3.45
CA ALA A 47 4.09 -12.58 2.83
C ALA A 47 5.23 -12.88 3.81
N ALA A 48 5.65 -11.91 4.62
CA ALA A 48 6.67 -12.11 5.65
C ALA A 48 6.25 -13.13 6.71
N ALA A 49 4.99 -13.06 7.15
CA ALA A 49 4.40 -14.00 8.11
C ALA A 49 4.17 -15.40 7.52
N ARG A 50 4.04 -15.50 6.19
CA ARG A 50 3.83 -16.76 5.46
C ARG A 50 5.17 -17.48 5.24
N THR A 51 5.44 -18.50 6.06
CA THR A 51 6.67 -19.31 6.01
C THR A 51 6.45 -20.64 5.26
N GLU A 52 5.92 -20.55 4.04
CA GLU A 52 5.73 -21.66 3.12
C GLU A 52 5.79 -21.13 1.68
N SER A 53 5.74 -22.03 0.70
CA SER A 53 5.40 -21.69 -0.69
C SER A 53 4.11 -22.40 -1.12
N ARG A 54 3.20 -21.64 -1.73
CA ARG A 54 1.88 -22.12 -2.17
C ARG A 54 1.28 -21.18 -3.23
N GLY A 55 0.94 -21.72 -4.39
CA GLY A 55 0.31 -20.94 -5.47
C GLY A 55 1.22 -19.80 -5.93
N CYS A 56 0.70 -18.58 -5.99
CA CYS A 56 1.47 -17.39 -6.39
C CYS A 56 2.48 -16.91 -5.34
N HIS A 57 2.39 -17.38 -4.09
CA HIS A 57 3.34 -17.05 -3.04
C HIS A 57 4.49 -18.07 -3.03
N THR A 58 5.70 -17.64 -3.39
CA THR A 58 6.90 -18.48 -3.44
C THR A 58 8.02 -17.89 -2.59
N ARG A 59 8.75 -18.76 -1.90
CA ARG A 59 9.87 -18.42 -1.01
C ARG A 59 10.97 -19.46 -1.14
N SER A 60 12.18 -19.02 -1.47
CA SER A 60 13.34 -19.91 -1.62
C SER A 60 13.81 -20.50 -0.28
N ASP A 61 13.58 -19.80 0.82
CA ASP A 61 13.93 -20.23 2.18
C ASP A 61 12.85 -21.12 2.84
N HIS A 62 11.64 -21.14 2.26
CA HIS A 62 10.54 -22.03 2.65
C HIS A 62 9.83 -22.60 1.41
N PRO A 63 10.49 -23.51 0.65
CA PRO A 63 10.00 -23.96 -0.64
C PRO A 63 8.79 -24.90 -0.57
N GLU A 64 8.53 -25.54 0.56
CA GLU A 64 7.42 -26.49 0.72
C GLU A 64 6.15 -25.86 1.30
N PRO A 65 4.96 -26.34 0.90
CA PRO A 65 3.70 -25.98 1.55
C PRO A 65 3.58 -26.59 2.96
N ARG A 66 2.96 -25.88 3.89
CA ARG A 66 2.67 -26.33 5.27
C ARG A 66 1.17 -26.44 5.52
N THR A 67 0.70 -27.58 6.03
CA THR A 67 -0.74 -27.83 6.25
C THR A 67 -1.33 -26.89 7.30
N GLU A 68 -0.61 -26.65 8.40
CA GLU A 68 -0.99 -25.69 9.46
C GLU A 68 -1.21 -24.26 8.96
N GLN A 69 -0.61 -23.91 7.81
CA GLN A 69 -0.78 -22.60 7.18
C GLN A 69 -1.90 -22.57 6.15
N ARG A 70 -2.68 -23.65 5.92
CA ARG A 70 -3.89 -23.65 5.03
C ARG A 70 -5.07 -22.86 5.62
N ARG A 71 -4.83 -21.59 5.92
CA ARG A 71 -5.76 -20.61 6.47
C ARG A 71 -5.41 -19.23 5.92
N SER A 72 -6.38 -18.33 5.92
CA SER A 72 -6.16 -16.93 5.57
C SER A 72 -5.27 -16.24 6.62
N ILE A 73 -4.51 -15.24 6.18
CA ILE A 73 -3.82 -14.29 7.07
C ILE A 73 -4.67 -13.02 7.13
N GLY A 74 -5.20 -12.72 8.31
CA GLY A 74 -5.88 -11.44 8.55
C GLY A 74 -4.85 -10.34 8.79
N VAL A 75 -5.14 -9.13 8.31
CA VAL A 75 -4.34 -7.92 8.56
C VAL A 75 -5.30 -6.81 8.95
N ARG A 76 -4.95 -6.05 9.99
CA ARG A 76 -5.67 -4.85 10.43
C ARG A 76 -4.79 -3.62 10.31
N LEU A 77 -5.38 -2.44 10.33
CA LEU A 77 -4.62 -1.20 10.54
C LEU A 77 -4.51 -0.93 12.04
N GLY A 78 -3.30 -0.62 12.50
CA GLY A 78 -3.09 -0.07 13.83
C GLY A 78 -3.56 1.38 13.92
N GLU A 79 -3.61 1.91 15.14
CA GLU A 79 -3.91 3.33 15.40
C GLU A 79 -2.90 4.27 14.73
N ASP A 80 -1.69 3.77 14.47
CA ASP A 80 -0.61 4.43 13.74
C ASP A 80 -0.75 4.35 12.20
N GLY A 81 -1.85 3.76 11.71
CA GLY A 81 -2.11 3.53 10.29
C GLY A 81 -1.19 2.47 9.66
N ARG A 82 -0.46 1.68 10.45
CA ARG A 82 0.42 0.63 9.94
C ARG A 82 -0.32 -0.71 9.85
N PRO A 83 -0.12 -1.49 8.78
CA PRO A 83 -0.63 -2.86 8.70
C PRO A 83 0.00 -3.76 9.77
N GLN A 84 -0.84 -4.45 10.53
CA GLN A 84 -0.46 -5.38 11.59
C GLN A 84 -1.20 -6.71 11.38
N LEU A 85 -0.55 -7.84 11.67
CA LEU A 85 -1.21 -9.13 11.61
C LEU A 85 -2.38 -9.17 12.58
N LEU A 86 -3.50 -9.72 12.13
CA LEU A 86 -4.63 -10.02 12.98
C LEU A 86 -4.31 -11.33 13.73
N THR A 87 -3.84 -11.19 14.96
CA THR A 87 -3.47 -12.31 15.84
C THR A 87 -4.64 -12.86 16.63
N ASP A 88 -5.60 -11.99 16.95
CA ASP A 88 -6.85 -12.35 17.62
C ASP A 88 -7.90 -12.72 16.57
N GLY A 89 -8.97 -13.41 16.99
CA GLY A 89 -10.01 -13.86 16.06
C GLY A 89 -10.51 -12.76 15.13
N TRP A 90 -10.83 -13.13 13.90
CA TRP A 90 -11.56 -12.26 12.98
C TRP A 90 -12.94 -11.96 13.56
N GLU A 91 -13.15 -10.74 14.07
CA GLU A 91 -14.49 -10.20 14.19
C GLU A 91 -14.98 -9.85 12.78
N GLU A 92 -16.12 -10.42 12.40
CA GLU A 92 -16.79 -10.09 11.14
C GLU A 92 -17.04 -8.57 11.08
N PRO A 93 -16.46 -7.84 10.12
CA PRO A 93 -16.70 -6.43 9.97
C PRO A 93 -18.14 -6.21 9.55
N THR A 94 -18.73 -5.16 10.08
CA THR A 94 -20.13 -4.77 9.80
C THR A 94 -20.34 -4.28 8.38
N TRP A 95 -19.27 -4.03 7.61
CA TRP A 95 -19.35 -3.78 6.19
C TRP A 95 -19.58 -5.10 5.43
N SER A 96 -20.85 -5.47 5.28
CA SER A 96 -21.26 -6.40 4.24
C SER A 96 -21.21 -5.70 2.88
N ARG A 97 -21.02 -6.49 1.81
CA ARG A 97 -20.94 -6.09 0.39
C ARG A 97 -22.25 -5.48 -0.15
N THR A 98 -22.92 -4.62 0.60
CA THR A 98 -24.21 -4.00 0.27
C THR A 98 -24.14 -2.48 0.19
N ALA A 99 -23.09 -1.83 0.72
CA ALA A 99 -22.98 -0.38 0.66
C ALA A 99 -22.26 0.11 -0.62
N VAL A 100 -22.85 -0.17 -1.79
CA VAL A 100 -22.66 0.72 -2.96
C VAL A 100 -23.94 1.55 -3.04
N PRO A 101 -23.94 2.82 -2.64
CA PRO A 101 -25.05 3.70 -2.95
C PRO A 101 -25.12 3.82 -4.48
N THR A 102 -26.13 3.22 -5.10
CA THR A 102 -26.53 3.55 -6.47
C THR A 102 -26.89 5.04 -6.48
N ALA A 103 -26.14 5.84 -7.22
CA ALA A 103 -26.57 7.20 -7.53
C ALA A 103 -27.85 7.10 -8.36
N ALA A 104 -28.96 7.62 -7.83
CA ALA A 104 -30.19 7.77 -8.59
C ALA A 104 -29.94 8.76 -9.74
N SER A 105 -30.24 8.33 -10.98
CA SER A 105 -30.33 9.21 -12.15
C SER A 105 -31.60 10.04 -12.12
#